data_AF-A0A966E3X4-F1
#
_entry.id   AF-A0A966E3X4-F1
#
_cell.length_a   1.000
_cell.length_b   1.000
_cell.length_c   1.000
_cell.angle_alpha   90.00
_cell.angle_beta   90.00
_cell.angle_gamma   90.00
#
_symmetry.space_group_name_H-M   'P 1'
#
loop_
_entity.id
_entity.type
_entity.pdbx_description
1 polymer ?
#
loop_
_entity_poly.entity_id
_entity_poly.type
_entity_poly.pdbx_seq_one_letter_code
_entity_poly.pdbx_strand_id
1 'polypeptide(L)'
;MLNPQTSAGRGRPRRVRIEANIAGATLSVDVREALQSELAVTQLRERIYAVLAGRQPLTISVRGLEHDCESAAVFARFCGVLRVAAADAQVSANTVEVAIEADTLAPQAAWQTRCDVLGTGPLHLLAGDTLLKPQGRSSRPERYEQFWQQLWRLRGAGLVRAACGSVISPSSPLLCTEVADTIQPLVAMQVPAGSAWVSMQVNLMNFADASGRLDETALYRALHDCVDIGDAAHERARWNTPQMRYDAWLNRRLAIDIRGVGDLVMRRGEDPQRFGCLKELIELLGWIQSVVRDRSRWIARSADYVPAIIESDPSRKMLPAKAAEDWCRRWRNAVERCGVRHRNLLALSPWSFFPSRESAGEGYLDLLPLLEFADVCGFGSPPPLRNWGADRFRELHQRAWAILEKKSAQGLFAEQV
;
A
#
# COMPACT_ATOMS: atom_id res chain seq x y z
N MET A 1 13.48 -38.92 -49.53
CA MET A 1 14.42 -39.01 -48.38
C MET A 1 13.82 -38.22 -47.22
N LEU A 2 13.77 -38.84 -46.06
CA LEU A 2 13.20 -38.34 -44.81
C LEU A 2 14.02 -37.19 -44.20
N ASN A 3 13.32 -36.29 -43.50
CA ASN A 3 13.88 -35.25 -42.63
C ASN A 3 14.80 -35.83 -41.53
N PRO A 4 15.62 -34.97 -40.90
CA PRO A 4 15.36 -34.78 -39.48
C PRO A 4 15.37 -33.31 -39.03
N GLN A 5 14.35 -33.02 -38.23
CA GLN A 5 14.27 -31.93 -37.27
C GLN A 5 15.44 -31.97 -36.28
N THR A 6 15.84 -30.80 -35.77
CA THR A 6 16.37 -30.52 -34.41
C THR A 6 16.73 -29.04 -34.37
N SER A 7 16.44 -28.23 -33.37
CA SER A 7 15.66 -28.38 -32.14
C SER A 7 15.32 -26.97 -31.68
N ALA A 8 14.04 -26.64 -31.55
CA ALA A 8 13.61 -25.51 -30.75
C ALA A 8 14.13 -25.74 -29.32
N GLY A 9 15.09 -24.91 -28.90
CA GLY A 9 15.59 -24.93 -27.53
C GLY A 9 14.44 -24.64 -26.59
N ARG A 10 13.90 -25.69 -25.94
CA ARG A 10 13.07 -25.55 -24.76
C ARG A 10 13.92 -24.86 -23.70
N GLY A 11 13.81 -23.54 -23.61
CA GLY A 11 14.40 -22.76 -22.53
C GLY A 11 13.93 -23.38 -21.21
N ARG A 12 14.87 -23.77 -20.35
CA ARG A 12 14.55 -24.20 -18.99
C ARG A 12 13.65 -23.13 -18.35
N PRO A 13 12.56 -23.51 -17.66
CA PRO A 13 11.71 -22.54 -16.98
C PRO A 13 12.59 -21.72 -16.03
N ARG A 14 12.62 -20.40 -16.26
CA ARG A 14 13.33 -19.45 -15.41
C ARG A 14 12.67 -19.57 -14.03
N ARG A 15 13.38 -20.11 -13.03
CA ARG A 15 12.87 -20.11 -11.65
C ARG A 15 12.74 -18.65 -11.20
N VAL A 16 11.51 -18.18 -11.05
CA VAL A 16 11.23 -16.87 -10.47
C VAL A 16 11.49 -16.98 -8.98
N ARG A 17 12.45 -16.19 -8.48
CA ARG A 17 12.75 -16.13 -7.05
C ARG A 17 11.68 -15.27 -6.37
N ILE A 18 10.92 -15.87 -5.48
CA ILE A 18 9.89 -15.22 -4.66
C ILE A 18 10.50 -14.99 -3.28
N GLU A 19 10.48 -13.74 -2.82
CA GLU A 19 11.04 -13.37 -1.52
C GLU A 19 10.02 -12.61 -0.69
N ALA A 20 9.96 -12.96 0.60
CA ALA A 20 9.17 -12.23 1.59
C ALA A 20 9.98 -11.08 2.18
N ASN A 21 9.39 -9.90 2.17
CA ASN A 21 9.94 -8.71 2.79
C ASN A 21 9.07 -8.30 3.98
N ILE A 22 9.68 -8.28 5.16
CA ILE A 22 9.06 -7.68 6.36
C ILE A 22 9.22 -6.18 6.20
N ALA A 23 8.11 -5.49 5.97
CA ALA A 23 8.13 -4.15 5.39
C ALA A 23 8.43 -3.03 6.41
N GLY A 24 9.24 -3.29 7.43
CA GLY A 24 9.64 -2.32 8.46
C GLY A 24 8.54 -1.90 9.44
N ALA A 25 8.80 -0.85 10.20
CA ALA A 25 7.91 -0.34 11.26
C ALA A 25 7.32 1.02 10.87
N THR A 26 6.11 1.28 11.35
CA THR A 26 5.45 2.58 11.22
C THR A 26 5.06 3.12 12.59
N LEU A 27 5.23 4.43 12.80
CA LEU A 27 4.80 5.13 13.99
C LEU A 27 3.91 6.30 13.62
N SER A 28 2.94 6.61 14.46
CA SER A 28 2.17 7.85 14.39
C SER A 28 2.52 8.73 15.59
N VAL A 29 2.78 10.01 15.33
CA VAL A 29 3.22 10.97 16.35
C VAL A 29 2.43 12.26 16.19
N ASP A 30 1.70 12.65 17.24
CA ASP A 30 1.25 14.03 17.38
C ASP A 30 2.45 14.89 17.79
N VAL A 31 2.89 15.79 16.91
CA VAL A 31 4.13 16.55 17.15
C VAL A 31 3.97 17.67 18.16
N ARG A 32 2.75 18.20 18.38
CA ARG A 32 2.54 19.22 19.40
C ARG A 32 2.60 18.58 20.78
N GLU A 33 1.95 17.43 20.95
CA GLU A 33 2.02 16.65 22.18
C GLU A 33 3.45 16.16 22.44
N ALA A 34 4.12 15.59 21.42
CA ALA A 34 5.45 15.00 21.60
C ALA A 34 6.54 16.05 21.88
N LEU A 35 6.33 17.30 21.48
CA LEU A 35 7.31 18.37 21.69
C LEU A 35 6.93 19.31 22.84
N GLN A 36 5.85 19.07 23.59
CA GLN A 36 5.37 19.97 24.65
C GLN A 36 6.29 20.06 25.88
N SER A 37 7.14 19.04 26.12
CA SER A 37 8.06 18.97 27.26
C SER A 37 9.30 18.14 26.94
N GLU A 38 10.39 18.34 27.68
CA GLU A 38 11.63 17.56 27.53
C GLU A 38 11.42 16.06 27.81
N LEU A 39 10.54 15.73 28.76
CA LEU A 39 10.18 14.35 29.07
C LEU A 39 9.49 13.67 27.88
N ALA A 40 8.52 14.34 27.25
CA ALA A 40 7.82 13.81 26.07
C ALA A 40 8.79 13.61 24.89
N VAL A 41 9.70 14.56 24.67
CA VAL A 41 10.76 14.44 23.65
C VAL A 41 11.66 13.24 23.93
N THR A 42 12.05 13.03 25.20
CA THR A 42 12.89 11.90 25.60
C THR A 42 12.19 10.56 25.35
N GLN A 43 10.93 10.44 25.76
CA GLN A 43 10.12 9.23 25.53
C GLN A 43 9.93 8.94 24.03
N LEU A 44 9.69 9.97 23.22
CA LEU A 44 9.60 9.82 21.77
C LEU A 44 10.94 9.32 21.19
N ARG A 45 12.06 9.92 21.59
CA ARG A 45 13.39 9.53 21.12
C ARG A 45 13.71 8.08 21.47
N GLU A 46 13.38 7.63 22.69
CA GLU A 46 13.57 6.24 23.10
C GLU A 46 12.75 5.26 22.24
N ARG A 47 11.49 5.61 21.95
CA ARG A 47 10.63 4.80 21.06
C ARG A 47 11.21 4.68 19.65
N ILE A 48 11.72 5.77 19.08
CA ILE A 48 12.35 5.79 17.76
C ILE A 48 13.66 4.99 17.78
N TYR A 49 14.51 5.23 18.79
CA TYR A 49 15.78 4.54 18.97
C TYR A 49 15.58 3.02 19.03
N ALA A 50 14.57 2.54 19.78
CA ALA A 50 14.28 1.12 19.89
C ALA A 50 14.00 0.45 18.52
N VAL A 51 13.35 1.17 17.59
CA VAL A 51 13.13 0.68 16.22
C VAL A 51 14.41 0.73 15.39
N LEU A 52 15.12 1.87 15.42
CA LEU A 52 16.32 2.09 14.60
C LEU A 52 17.50 1.21 15.02
N ALA A 53 17.69 0.99 16.33
CA ALA A 53 18.69 0.06 16.86
C ALA A 53 18.46 -1.39 16.39
N GLY A 54 17.20 -1.75 16.13
CA GLY A 54 16.83 -3.01 15.49
C GLY A 54 17.12 -3.07 13.98
N ARG A 55 17.70 -2.01 13.40
CA ARG A 55 18.01 -1.83 11.96
C ARG A 55 16.80 -2.05 11.04
N GLN A 56 15.60 -1.76 11.53
CA GLN A 56 14.39 -1.81 10.71
C GLN A 56 14.16 -0.48 10.00
N PRO A 57 13.74 -0.51 8.72
CA PRO A 57 13.19 0.67 8.06
C PRO A 57 12.05 1.26 8.89
N LEU A 58 12.00 2.58 9.00
CA LEU A 58 11.03 3.29 9.82
C LEU A 58 10.39 4.42 9.02
N THR A 59 9.05 4.43 9.00
CA THR A 59 8.26 5.60 8.60
C THR A 59 7.58 6.21 9.82
N ILE A 60 7.62 7.53 9.96
CA ILE A 60 6.88 8.24 10.99
C ILE A 60 5.83 9.14 10.34
N SER A 61 4.56 8.88 10.64
CA SER A 61 3.43 9.75 10.32
C SER A 61 3.32 10.85 11.36
N VAL A 62 3.35 12.09 10.89
CA VAL A 62 3.35 13.31 11.69
C VAL A 62 1.94 13.91 11.66
N ARG A 63 1.33 14.01 12.85
CA ARG A 63 0.02 14.61 13.11
C ARG A 63 0.13 15.83 14.00
N GLY A 64 -0.94 16.60 14.10
CA GLY A 64 -0.99 17.80 14.96
C GLY A 64 -0.28 19.02 14.36
N LEU A 65 0.19 18.93 13.11
CA LEU A 65 0.54 20.12 12.33
C LEU A 65 -0.76 20.83 11.94
N GLU A 66 -0.78 22.15 12.08
CA GLU A 66 -1.92 22.97 11.69
C GLU A 66 -1.60 23.82 10.47
N HIS A 67 -2.61 24.43 9.90
CA HIS A 67 -2.43 25.33 8.76
C HIS A 67 -2.03 26.75 9.22
N ASP A 68 -0.88 26.86 9.88
CA ASP A 68 -0.34 28.10 10.44
C ASP A 68 1.12 28.35 10.01
N CYS A 69 1.66 29.51 10.39
CA CYS A 69 3.06 29.86 10.13
C CYS A 69 4.06 29.12 11.05
N GLU A 70 3.59 28.51 12.13
CA GLU A 70 4.42 27.82 13.12
C GLU A 70 4.70 26.37 12.74
N SER A 71 3.84 25.73 11.95
CA SER A 71 3.96 24.32 11.55
C SER A 71 5.29 24.01 10.88
N ALA A 72 5.87 24.94 10.12
CA ALA A 72 7.19 24.74 9.53
C ALA A 72 8.29 24.66 10.60
N ALA A 73 8.21 25.48 11.65
CA ALA A 73 9.14 25.46 12.78
C ALA A 73 8.92 24.25 13.69
N VAL A 74 7.66 23.86 13.94
CA VAL A 74 7.31 22.63 14.68
C VAL A 74 7.86 21.41 13.95
N PHE A 75 7.63 21.32 12.64
CA PHE A 75 8.15 20.24 11.80
C PHE A 75 9.69 20.22 11.78
N ALA A 76 10.34 21.38 11.70
CA ALA A 76 11.80 21.48 11.81
C ALA A 76 12.31 20.95 13.16
N ARG A 77 11.68 21.35 14.27
CA ARG A 77 12.05 20.87 15.62
C ARG A 77 11.88 19.35 15.72
N PHE A 78 10.79 18.81 15.19
CA PHE A 78 10.55 17.38 15.12
C PHE A 78 11.62 16.65 14.28
N CYS A 79 11.95 17.15 13.09
CA CYS A 79 13.05 16.63 12.27
C CYS A 79 14.38 16.62 13.03
N GLY A 80 14.63 17.62 13.88
CA GLY A 80 15.78 17.66 14.77
C GLY A 80 15.82 16.49 15.75
N VAL A 81 14.69 16.15 16.38
CA VAL A 81 14.55 14.98 17.27
C VAL A 81 14.85 13.69 16.51
N LEU A 82 14.31 13.54 15.29
CA LEU A 82 14.57 12.37 14.45
C LEU A 82 16.05 12.22 14.09
N ARG A 83 16.73 13.32 13.77
CA ARG A 83 18.16 13.30 13.46
C ARG A 83 18.99 12.84 14.65
N VAL A 84 18.68 13.35 15.85
CA VAL A 84 19.37 12.94 17.09
C VAL A 84 19.13 11.46 17.36
N ALA A 85 17.88 10.99 17.27
CA ALA A 85 17.55 9.58 17.46
C ALA A 85 18.28 8.65 16.47
N ALA A 86 18.38 9.06 15.20
CA ALA A 86 19.11 8.32 14.17
C ALA A 86 20.62 8.29 14.45
N ALA A 87 21.20 9.42 14.87
CA ALA A 87 22.60 9.51 15.26
C ALA A 87 22.92 8.62 16.48
N ASP A 88 22.07 8.67 17.52
CA ASP A 88 22.20 7.83 18.72
C ASP A 88 22.15 6.34 18.35
N ALA A 89 21.29 5.96 17.40
CA ALA A 89 21.18 4.59 16.87
C ALA A 89 22.26 4.21 15.85
N GLN A 90 23.17 5.12 15.49
CA GLN A 90 24.18 4.95 14.45
C GLN A 90 23.60 4.56 13.07
N VAL A 91 22.43 5.12 12.74
CA VAL A 91 21.74 4.93 11.46
C VAL A 91 21.74 6.24 10.68
N SER A 92 21.84 6.17 9.35
CA SER A 92 21.72 7.35 8.50
C SER A 92 20.30 7.93 8.60
N ALA A 93 20.19 9.22 8.93
CA ALA A 93 18.91 9.90 9.00
C ALA A 93 18.13 9.89 7.66
N ASN A 94 18.82 9.71 6.53
CA ASN A 94 18.21 9.58 5.20
C ASN A 94 17.33 8.32 5.07
N THR A 95 17.51 7.32 5.93
CA THR A 95 16.69 6.09 5.91
C THR A 95 15.41 6.21 6.73
N VAL A 96 15.21 7.29 7.47
CA VAL A 96 13.98 7.54 8.24
C VAL A 96 12.96 8.23 7.34
N GLU A 97 11.94 7.50 6.92
CA GLU A 97 10.86 8.05 6.08
C GLU A 97 9.91 8.89 6.93
N VAL A 98 9.36 9.97 6.36
CA VAL A 98 8.39 10.83 7.05
C VAL A 98 7.13 10.94 6.21
N ALA A 99 5.97 10.79 6.84
CA ALA A 99 4.67 11.05 6.23
C ALA A 99 4.01 12.24 6.94
N ILE A 100 3.46 13.18 6.20
CA ILE A 100 2.69 14.32 6.72
C ILE A 100 1.37 14.45 5.97
N GLU A 101 0.35 14.98 6.63
CA GLU A 101 -0.89 15.38 5.96
C GLU A 101 -0.63 16.54 5.01
N ALA A 102 -1.08 16.39 3.76
CA ALA A 102 -0.69 17.25 2.65
C ALA A 102 -1.26 18.70 2.72
N ASP A 103 -2.27 18.94 3.55
CA ASP A 103 -2.89 20.25 3.79
C ASP A 103 -2.21 21.06 4.91
N THR A 104 -1.33 20.43 5.69
CA THR A 104 -0.64 21.06 6.82
C THR A 104 0.57 21.90 6.40
N LEU A 105 1.35 21.44 5.42
CA LEU A 105 2.54 22.13 4.91
C LEU A 105 2.63 22.05 3.38
N ALA A 106 3.06 23.14 2.76
CA ALA A 106 3.32 23.16 1.33
C ALA A 106 4.44 22.15 0.96
N PRO A 107 4.30 21.38 -0.14
CA PRO A 107 5.26 20.33 -0.52
C PRO A 107 6.72 20.80 -0.55
N GLN A 108 6.97 21.99 -1.11
CA GLN A 108 8.31 22.55 -1.21
C GLN A 108 8.88 22.91 0.17
N ALA A 109 8.07 23.47 1.06
CA ALA A 109 8.51 23.85 2.40
C ALA A 109 8.81 22.62 3.24
N ALA A 110 7.92 21.61 3.22
CA ALA A 110 8.16 20.35 3.91
C ALA A 110 9.42 19.64 3.41
N TRP A 111 9.63 19.60 2.09
CA TRP A 111 10.83 19.02 1.50
C TRP A 111 12.11 19.76 1.90
N GLN A 112 12.09 21.09 1.83
CA GLN A 112 13.23 21.92 2.22
C GLN A 112 13.60 21.73 3.69
N THR A 113 12.62 21.84 4.59
CA THR A 113 12.84 21.63 6.03
C THR A 113 13.40 20.24 6.34
N ARG A 114 12.87 19.21 5.67
CA ARG A 114 13.39 17.84 5.81
C ARG A 114 14.85 17.76 5.39
N CYS A 115 15.20 18.27 4.21
CA CYS A 115 16.56 18.26 3.70
C CYS A 115 17.54 18.99 4.62
N ASP A 116 17.16 20.18 5.09
CA ASP A 116 18.02 21.04 5.89
C ASP A 116 18.27 20.48 7.29
N VAL A 117 17.27 19.84 7.89
CA VAL A 117 17.34 19.41 9.30
C VAL A 117 17.61 17.93 9.46
N LEU A 118 16.94 17.06 8.68
CA LEU A 118 17.01 15.61 8.83
C LEU A 118 17.88 14.94 7.76
N GLY A 119 17.86 15.45 6.53
CA GLY A 119 18.60 14.93 5.38
C GLY A 119 17.72 14.51 4.21
N THR A 120 18.36 14.07 3.13
CA THR A 120 17.72 13.71 1.86
C THR A 120 17.18 12.28 1.86
N GLY A 121 16.07 12.05 2.55
CA GLY A 121 15.35 10.76 2.55
C GLY A 121 13.91 10.87 2.04
N PRO A 122 13.11 9.79 2.01
CA PRO A 122 11.73 9.83 1.53
C PRO A 122 10.78 10.69 2.38
N LEU A 123 9.96 11.51 1.72
CA LEU A 123 8.87 12.32 2.27
C LEU A 123 7.57 11.93 1.56
N HIS A 124 6.57 11.53 2.32
CA HIS A 124 5.25 11.17 1.84
C HIS A 124 4.23 12.23 2.25
N LEU A 125 3.43 12.68 1.29
CA LEU A 125 2.33 13.59 1.50
C LEU A 125 1.04 12.79 1.43
N LEU A 126 0.37 12.64 2.57
CA LEU A 126 -0.92 11.96 2.66
C LEU A 126 -1.99 12.94 2.18
N ALA A 127 -2.43 12.75 0.94
CA ALA A 127 -3.44 13.59 0.33
C ALA A 127 -4.81 13.21 0.88
N GLY A 128 -5.44 14.15 1.58
CA GLY A 128 -6.80 14.01 2.11
C GLY A 128 -7.88 14.48 1.14
N ASP A 129 -9.13 14.33 1.56
CA ASP A 129 -10.33 14.72 0.81
C ASP A 129 -10.30 16.16 0.29
N THR A 130 -9.73 17.08 1.06
CA THR A 130 -9.63 18.51 0.70
C THR A 130 -8.81 18.76 -0.56
N LEU A 131 -7.83 17.90 -0.85
CA LEU A 131 -6.96 17.98 -2.03
C LEU A 131 -7.43 17.08 -3.19
N LEU A 132 -8.23 16.06 -2.89
CA LEU A 132 -8.58 15.03 -3.87
C LEU A 132 -10.01 15.17 -4.40
N LYS A 133 -10.95 15.70 -3.60
CA LYS A 133 -12.31 15.98 -4.05
C LYS A 133 -12.27 17.09 -5.11
N PRO A 134 -12.76 16.84 -6.34
CA PRO A 134 -12.94 17.89 -7.34
C PRO A 134 -14.11 18.77 -6.90
N GLN A 135 -13.87 19.76 -6.02
CA GLN A 135 -14.89 20.72 -5.65
C GLN A 135 -14.89 21.91 -6.60
N GLY A 136 -16.05 22.16 -7.20
CA GLY A 136 -16.39 23.49 -7.67
C GLY A 136 -16.26 24.45 -6.49
N ARG A 137 -15.29 25.37 -6.57
CA ARG A 137 -14.92 26.36 -5.55
C ARG A 137 -14.33 25.76 -4.27
N SER A 138 -13.07 25.32 -4.33
CA SER A 138 -12.24 25.45 -3.12
C SER A 138 -12.25 26.93 -2.69
N SER A 139 -12.23 27.21 -1.40
CA SER A 139 -12.14 28.59 -0.89
C SER A 139 -10.80 29.26 -1.24
N ARG A 140 -9.80 28.50 -1.77
CA ARG A 140 -8.44 28.95 -2.10
C ARG A 140 -7.88 28.22 -3.34
N PRO A 141 -8.41 28.45 -4.56
CA PRO A 141 -8.02 27.72 -5.78
C PRO A 141 -6.54 27.87 -6.13
N GLU A 142 -5.93 29.02 -5.85
CA GLU A 142 -4.51 29.25 -6.09
C GLU A 142 -3.61 28.31 -5.27
N ARG A 143 -3.96 28.04 -4.00
CA ARG A 143 -3.18 27.15 -3.14
C ARG A 143 -3.29 25.71 -3.59
N TYR A 144 -4.47 25.31 -4.03
CA TYR A 144 -4.73 24.01 -4.60
C TYR A 144 -3.85 23.76 -5.84
N GLU A 145 -3.82 24.71 -6.77
CA GLU A 145 -2.95 24.62 -7.96
C GLU A 145 -1.47 24.64 -7.60
N GLN A 146 -1.06 25.52 -6.68
CA GLN A 146 0.32 25.60 -6.20
C GLN A 146 0.79 24.29 -5.57
N PHE A 147 -0.05 23.60 -4.80
CA PHE A 147 0.27 22.30 -4.20
C PHE A 147 0.69 21.30 -5.29
N TRP A 148 -0.17 21.09 -6.29
CA TRP A 148 0.09 20.14 -7.37
C TRP A 148 1.26 20.55 -8.26
N GLN A 149 1.45 21.85 -8.50
CA GLN A 149 2.61 22.35 -9.23
C GLN A 149 3.93 22.10 -8.48
N GLN A 150 3.97 22.34 -7.17
CA GLN A 150 5.16 22.08 -6.35
C GLN A 150 5.47 20.58 -6.32
N LEU A 151 4.46 19.75 -6.06
CA LEU A 151 4.63 18.30 -6.04
C LEU A 151 5.09 17.76 -7.40
N TRP A 152 4.52 18.27 -8.50
CA TRP A 152 4.97 17.96 -9.85
C TRP A 152 6.45 18.29 -10.04
N ARG A 153 6.93 19.46 -9.61
CA ARG A 153 8.36 19.81 -9.71
C ARG A 153 9.25 18.88 -8.89
N LEU A 154 8.80 18.46 -7.70
CA LEU A 154 9.56 17.60 -6.79
C LEU A 154 9.60 16.13 -7.20
N ARG A 155 8.70 15.68 -8.08
CA ARG A 155 8.59 14.27 -8.51
C ARG A 155 9.92 13.66 -9.00
N GLY A 156 10.76 14.49 -9.66
CA GLY A 156 12.00 14.05 -10.30
C GLY A 156 13.05 13.54 -9.30
N ALA A 157 12.95 13.94 -8.03
CA ALA A 157 13.82 13.44 -6.98
C ALA A 157 13.48 12.00 -6.56
N GLY A 158 12.27 11.49 -6.85
CA GLY A 158 11.81 10.15 -6.44
C GLY A 158 11.64 9.97 -4.93
N LEU A 159 11.91 11.02 -4.15
CA LEU A 159 11.86 11.04 -2.68
C LEU A 159 10.62 11.75 -2.14
N VAL A 160 9.97 12.62 -2.90
CA VAL A 160 8.70 13.25 -2.51
C VAL A 160 7.56 12.57 -3.24
N ARG A 161 6.62 12.01 -2.50
CA ARG A 161 5.52 11.19 -3.05
C ARG A 161 4.19 11.62 -2.46
N ALA A 162 3.12 11.52 -3.24
CA ALA A 162 1.76 11.67 -2.73
C ALA A 162 1.09 10.31 -2.63
N ALA A 163 0.37 10.10 -1.54
CA ALA A 163 -0.43 8.91 -1.29
C ALA A 163 -1.89 9.30 -1.13
N CYS A 164 -2.80 8.56 -1.77
CA CYS A 164 -4.21 8.91 -1.86
C CYS A 164 -5.15 7.71 -1.61
N GLY A 165 -4.65 6.65 -0.97
CA GLY A 165 -5.42 5.48 -0.56
C GLY A 165 -5.66 5.49 0.94
N SER A 166 -6.58 6.34 1.41
CA SER A 166 -6.88 6.57 2.83
C SER A 166 -7.56 5.40 3.54
N VAL A 167 -7.94 4.35 2.81
CA VAL A 167 -8.64 3.18 3.33
C VAL A 167 -8.06 1.91 2.70
N ILE A 168 -7.89 0.86 3.52
CA ILE A 168 -7.60 -0.49 3.05
C ILE A 168 -8.85 -1.37 3.14
N SER A 169 -8.99 -2.25 2.15
CA SER A 169 -10.10 -3.19 2.04
C SER A 169 -9.63 -4.60 2.42
N PRO A 170 -10.39 -5.35 3.21
CA PRO A 170 -10.06 -6.73 3.52
C PRO A 170 -10.42 -7.68 2.37
N SER A 171 -9.74 -8.83 2.31
CA SER A 171 -10.01 -9.88 1.34
C SER A 171 -11.27 -10.70 1.66
N SER A 172 -11.86 -10.50 2.83
CA SER A 172 -13.08 -11.18 3.30
C SER A 172 -14.15 -10.14 3.68
N PRO A 173 -15.42 -10.34 3.27
CA PRO A 173 -16.53 -9.45 3.62
C PRO A 173 -16.90 -9.52 5.12
N LEU A 174 -16.31 -10.43 5.89
CA LEU A 174 -16.54 -10.56 7.33
C LEU A 174 -15.71 -9.58 8.17
N LEU A 175 -14.85 -8.81 7.52
CA LEU A 175 -13.95 -7.86 8.15
C LEU A 175 -14.28 -6.45 7.66
N CYS A 176 -14.12 -5.47 8.55
CA CYS A 176 -14.32 -4.08 8.20
C CYS A 176 -13.13 -3.49 7.44
N THR A 177 -13.40 -2.45 6.66
CA THR A 177 -12.35 -1.57 6.11
C THR A 177 -11.60 -0.84 7.24
N GLU A 178 -10.36 -0.41 6.99
CA GLU A 178 -9.54 0.30 7.98
C GLU A 178 -8.91 1.57 7.38
N VAL A 179 -8.71 2.58 8.23
CA VAL A 179 -8.02 3.82 7.85
C VAL A 179 -6.53 3.56 7.64
N ALA A 180 -5.99 4.09 6.55
CA ALA A 180 -4.60 3.99 6.17
C ALA A 180 -3.92 5.38 6.27
N ASP A 181 -3.29 5.62 7.42
CA ASP A 181 -2.83 6.92 7.90
C ASP A 181 -1.29 7.06 7.94
N THR A 182 -0.59 6.09 7.37
CA THR A 182 0.87 6.12 7.23
C THR A 182 1.32 5.33 6.01
N ILE A 183 2.63 5.33 5.76
CA ILE A 183 3.27 4.61 4.66
C ILE A 183 4.21 3.53 5.20
N GLN A 184 4.01 2.30 4.75
CA GLN A 184 4.90 1.19 4.97
C GLN A 184 6.26 1.47 4.27
N PRO A 185 7.39 1.47 5.01
CA PRO A 185 8.69 1.80 4.42
C PRO A 185 9.12 0.76 3.39
N LEU A 186 10.04 1.16 2.49
CA LEU A 186 10.54 0.39 1.33
C LEU A 186 9.51 0.10 0.22
N VAL A 187 8.31 -0.37 0.58
CA VAL A 187 7.26 -0.75 -0.37
C VAL A 187 6.29 0.39 -0.68
N ALA A 188 6.31 1.45 0.12
CA ALA A 188 5.49 2.65 -0.04
C ALA A 188 3.98 2.36 -0.08
N MET A 189 3.51 1.33 0.64
CA MET A 189 2.09 1.03 0.76
C MET A 189 1.44 1.91 1.81
N GLN A 190 0.27 2.47 1.52
CA GLN A 190 -0.49 3.22 2.52
C GLN A 190 -1.23 2.24 3.44
N VAL A 191 -0.93 2.28 4.74
CA VAL A 191 -1.34 1.28 5.74
C VAL A 191 -1.72 1.95 7.06
N PRO A 192 -2.39 1.25 8.01
CA PRO A 192 -2.58 1.73 9.37
C PRO A 192 -1.26 1.82 10.15
N ALA A 193 -1.10 2.84 10.99
CA ALA A 193 0.08 2.95 11.84
C ALA A 193 0.23 1.78 12.83
N GLY A 194 1.46 1.29 12.96
CA GLY A 194 1.80 0.16 13.83
C GLY A 194 1.32 -1.20 13.32
N SER A 195 0.82 -1.30 12.08
CA SER A 195 0.42 -2.56 11.48
C SER A 195 1.62 -3.38 10.96
N ALA A 196 1.48 -4.71 10.99
CA ALA A 196 2.51 -5.67 10.65
C ALA A 196 2.21 -6.35 9.31
N TRP A 197 3.05 -6.08 8.32
CA TRP A 197 2.86 -6.55 6.95
C TRP A 197 4.01 -7.42 6.48
N VAL A 198 3.64 -8.55 5.87
CA VAL A 198 4.53 -9.30 4.98
C VAL A 198 4.19 -8.88 3.55
N SER A 199 5.22 -8.50 2.79
CA SER A 199 5.08 -8.07 1.40
C SER A 199 5.83 -9.00 0.45
N MET A 200 5.20 -9.29 -0.67
CA MET A 200 5.69 -10.13 -1.77
C MET A 200 5.55 -9.33 -3.06
N GLN A 201 6.38 -9.62 -4.06
CA GLN A 201 6.28 -8.95 -5.37
C GLN A 201 6.17 -9.98 -6.48
N VAL A 202 5.20 -9.77 -7.37
CA VAL A 202 5.01 -10.56 -8.59
C VAL A 202 5.01 -9.62 -9.78
N ASN A 203 6.08 -9.67 -10.58
CA ASN A 203 6.14 -8.95 -11.85
C ASN A 203 5.61 -9.86 -12.97
N LEU A 204 4.50 -9.46 -13.59
CA LEU A 204 3.85 -10.21 -14.67
C LEU A 204 4.78 -10.47 -15.87
N MET A 205 5.75 -9.58 -16.10
CA MET A 205 6.71 -9.71 -17.20
C MET A 205 7.66 -10.90 -17.03
N ASN A 206 7.79 -11.45 -15.83
CA ASN A 206 8.57 -12.68 -15.58
C ASN A 206 7.86 -13.94 -16.11
N PHE A 207 6.56 -13.84 -16.38
CA PHE A 207 5.71 -14.92 -16.86
C PHE A 207 5.23 -14.68 -18.30
N ALA A 208 5.58 -13.55 -18.90
CA ALA A 208 5.19 -13.18 -20.25
C ALA A 208 6.25 -13.61 -21.28
N ASP A 209 5.82 -14.22 -22.38
CA ASP A 209 6.67 -14.46 -23.54
C ASP A 209 6.97 -13.16 -24.33
N ALA A 210 7.58 -13.27 -25.51
CA ALA A 210 7.92 -12.13 -26.36
C ALA A 210 6.68 -11.40 -26.92
N SER A 211 5.53 -12.09 -27.04
CA SER A 211 4.25 -11.53 -27.50
C SER A 211 3.39 -10.96 -26.37
N GLY A 212 3.83 -11.10 -25.11
CA GLY A 212 3.04 -10.68 -23.96
C GLY A 212 1.97 -11.71 -23.52
N ARG A 213 2.07 -12.96 -24.00
CA ARG A 213 1.23 -14.05 -23.50
C ARG A 213 1.81 -14.59 -22.20
N LEU A 214 0.95 -14.74 -21.18
CA LEU A 214 1.35 -15.23 -19.88
C LEU A 214 1.37 -16.75 -19.84
N ASP A 215 2.40 -17.32 -19.21
CA ASP A 215 2.38 -18.70 -18.72
C ASP A 215 1.52 -18.75 -17.45
N GLU A 216 0.22 -18.99 -17.63
CA GLU A 216 -0.76 -19.05 -16.55
C GLU A 216 -0.43 -20.14 -15.51
N THR A 217 0.17 -21.26 -15.93
CA THR A 217 0.53 -22.34 -15.01
C THR A 217 1.68 -21.93 -14.11
N ALA A 218 2.70 -21.28 -14.67
CA ALA A 218 3.81 -20.75 -13.88
C ALA A 218 3.37 -19.63 -12.95
N LEU A 219 2.51 -18.72 -13.42
CA LEU A 219 1.96 -17.63 -12.61
C LEU A 219 1.06 -18.18 -11.48
N TYR A 220 0.20 -19.16 -11.75
CA TYR A 220 -0.62 -19.82 -10.74
C TYR A 220 0.22 -20.40 -9.58
N ARG A 221 1.29 -21.13 -9.92
CA ARG A 221 2.21 -21.68 -8.92
C ARG A 221 2.91 -20.59 -8.12
N ALA A 222 3.38 -19.53 -8.79
CA ALA A 222 4.03 -18.41 -8.13
C ALA A 222 3.10 -17.68 -7.15
N LEU A 223 1.82 -17.52 -7.50
CA LEU A 223 0.82 -16.91 -6.62
C LEU A 223 0.54 -17.79 -5.39
N HIS A 224 0.43 -19.10 -5.57
CA HIS A 224 0.33 -20.06 -4.45
C HIS A 224 1.56 -19.98 -3.53
N ASP A 225 2.75 -20.03 -4.11
CA ASP A 225 4.01 -19.93 -3.37
C ASP A 225 4.10 -18.60 -2.61
N CYS A 226 3.61 -17.49 -3.17
CA CYS A 226 3.57 -16.21 -2.48
C CYS A 226 2.71 -16.25 -1.21
N VAL A 227 1.54 -16.90 -1.26
CA VAL A 227 0.67 -17.05 -0.09
C VAL A 227 1.30 -17.97 0.96
N ASP A 228 1.86 -19.10 0.54
CA ASP A 228 2.47 -20.08 1.46
C ASP A 228 3.73 -19.52 2.14
N ILE A 229 4.63 -18.91 1.36
CA ILE A 229 5.84 -18.27 1.87
C ILE A 229 5.47 -17.09 2.76
N GLY A 230 4.46 -16.31 2.37
CA GLY A 230 3.94 -15.18 3.12
C GLY A 230 3.38 -15.57 4.49
N ASP A 231 2.55 -16.61 4.55
CA ASP A 231 2.01 -17.14 5.81
C ASP A 231 3.13 -17.65 6.73
N ALA A 232 4.09 -18.40 6.17
CA ALA A 232 5.24 -18.89 6.92
C ALA A 232 6.20 -17.77 7.34
N ALA A 233 6.20 -16.61 6.69
CA ALA A 233 7.02 -15.46 7.06
C ALA A 233 6.47 -14.74 8.30
N HIS A 234 5.15 -14.75 8.53
CA HIS A 234 4.55 -14.18 9.75
C HIS A 234 5.09 -14.85 11.02
N GLU A 235 5.30 -16.17 10.99
CA GLU A 235 5.84 -16.93 12.13
C GLU A 235 7.34 -16.67 12.37
N ARG A 236 8.08 -16.31 11.32
CA ARG A 236 9.54 -16.08 11.37
C ARG A 236 9.90 -14.61 11.60
N ALA A 237 8.96 -13.71 11.37
CA ALA A 237 9.18 -12.28 11.45
C ALA A 237 9.43 -11.81 12.89
N ARG A 238 10.36 -10.87 13.04
CA ARG A 238 10.59 -10.16 14.31
C ARG A 238 9.81 -8.86 14.31
N TRP A 239 8.68 -8.86 14.99
CA TRP A 239 7.83 -7.69 15.21
C TRP A 239 8.33 -6.92 16.43
N ASN A 240 8.99 -5.78 16.20
CA ASN A 240 9.77 -5.11 17.24
C ASN A 240 8.92 -4.36 18.27
N THR A 241 7.75 -3.84 17.87
CA THR A 241 6.85 -3.14 18.80
C THR A 241 5.74 -4.07 19.33
N PRO A 242 5.23 -3.86 20.56
CA PRO A 242 4.07 -4.59 21.06
C PRO A 242 2.85 -4.48 20.14
N GLN A 243 2.63 -3.30 19.56
CA GLN A 243 1.53 -3.03 18.64
C GLN A 243 1.63 -3.89 17.37
N MET A 244 2.83 -3.98 16.76
CA MET A 244 3.04 -4.83 15.58
C MET A 244 2.89 -6.31 15.90
N ARG A 245 3.34 -6.76 17.10
CA ARG A 245 3.12 -8.16 17.52
C ARG A 245 1.64 -8.50 17.62
N TYR A 246 0.87 -7.60 18.23
CA TYR A 246 -0.56 -7.77 18.34
C TYR A 246 -1.25 -7.76 16.97
N ASP A 247 -0.91 -6.80 16.10
CA ASP A 247 -1.48 -6.73 14.74
C ASP A 247 -1.10 -7.94 13.87
N ALA A 248 0.14 -8.42 13.94
CA ALA A 248 0.58 -9.60 13.19
C ALA A 248 -0.22 -10.85 13.57
N TRP A 249 -0.45 -11.05 14.88
CA TRP A 249 -1.29 -12.13 15.38
C TRP A 249 -2.75 -11.95 14.93
N LEU A 250 -3.31 -10.76 15.12
CA LEU A 250 -4.73 -10.49 14.90
C LEU A 250 -5.11 -10.55 13.41
N ASN A 251 -4.29 -9.96 12.54
CA ASN A 251 -4.67 -9.63 11.16
C ASN A 251 -3.88 -10.39 10.08
N ARG A 252 -2.70 -10.95 10.39
CA ARG A 252 -1.85 -11.71 9.45
C ARG A 252 -1.79 -11.09 8.04
N ARG A 253 -1.42 -9.81 7.97
CA ARG A 253 -1.56 -9.02 6.74
C ARG A 253 -0.52 -9.45 5.70
N LEU A 254 -0.99 -9.79 4.50
CA LEU A 254 -0.15 -10.13 3.36
C LEU A 254 -0.41 -9.14 2.22
N ALA A 255 0.65 -8.71 1.55
CA ALA A 255 0.56 -7.84 0.39
C ALA A 255 1.36 -8.42 -0.77
N ILE A 256 0.67 -9.02 -1.74
CA ILE A 256 1.24 -9.48 -2.99
C ILE A 256 1.11 -8.33 -3.99
N ASP A 257 2.20 -7.59 -4.16
CA ASP A 257 2.31 -6.44 -5.06
C ASP A 257 2.45 -6.91 -6.51
N ILE A 258 1.40 -6.70 -7.31
CA ILE A 258 1.38 -7.04 -8.73
C ILE A 258 1.94 -5.86 -9.54
N ARG A 259 3.02 -6.14 -10.27
CA ARG A 259 3.76 -5.18 -11.08
C ARG A 259 3.79 -5.57 -12.55
N GLY A 260 4.09 -4.59 -13.40
CA GLY A 260 4.29 -4.81 -14.83
C GLY A 260 3.00 -4.98 -15.63
N VAL A 261 1.87 -4.45 -15.13
CA VAL A 261 0.60 -4.47 -15.88
C VAL A 261 0.73 -3.57 -17.12
N GLY A 262 1.24 -2.35 -16.96
CA GLY A 262 1.49 -1.45 -18.10
C GLY A 262 2.54 -2.00 -19.07
N ASP A 263 3.59 -2.64 -18.55
CA ASP A 263 4.61 -3.30 -19.38
C ASP A 263 4.01 -4.46 -20.21
N LEU A 264 3.00 -5.15 -19.67
CA LEU A 264 2.31 -6.24 -20.36
C LEU A 264 1.49 -5.71 -21.55
N VAL A 265 0.69 -4.65 -21.32
CA VAL A 265 -0.09 -3.97 -22.38
C VAL A 265 0.83 -3.50 -23.50
N MET A 266 1.92 -2.83 -23.12
CA MET A 266 2.93 -2.36 -24.07
C MET A 266 3.55 -3.51 -24.88
N ARG A 267 3.89 -4.64 -24.23
CA ARG A 267 4.47 -5.80 -24.93
C ARG A 267 3.48 -6.45 -25.89
N ARG A 268 2.19 -6.46 -25.58
CA ARG A 268 1.14 -6.96 -26.48
C ARG A 268 0.88 -6.03 -27.66
N GLY A 269 1.39 -4.79 -27.62
CA GLY A 269 1.07 -3.76 -28.60
C GLY A 269 -0.39 -3.33 -28.52
N GLU A 270 -1.01 -3.46 -27.35
CA GLU A 270 -2.41 -3.10 -27.14
C GLU A 270 -2.57 -1.61 -26.84
N ASP A 271 -3.71 -1.07 -27.25
CA ASP A 271 -4.11 0.29 -26.89
C ASP A 271 -4.78 0.28 -25.50
N PRO A 272 -4.20 0.95 -24.48
CA PRO A 272 -4.75 0.99 -23.14
C PRO A 272 -6.14 1.67 -23.06
N GLN A 273 -6.53 2.45 -24.06
CA GLN A 273 -7.84 3.11 -24.12
C GLN A 273 -8.93 2.20 -24.69
N ARG A 274 -8.55 1.08 -25.33
CA ARG A 274 -9.50 0.15 -25.92
C ARG A 274 -10.19 -0.62 -24.81
N PHE A 275 -11.52 -0.62 -24.82
CA PHE A 275 -12.34 -1.37 -23.87
C PHE A 275 -11.95 -2.86 -23.76
N GLY A 276 -11.56 -3.48 -24.88
CA GLY A 276 -11.06 -4.86 -24.89
C GLY A 276 -9.81 -5.07 -24.01
N CYS A 277 -8.84 -4.15 -24.06
CA CYS A 277 -7.65 -4.19 -23.22
C CYS A 277 -8.04 -4.14 -21.73
N LEU A 278 -8.88 -3.18 -21.34
CA LEU A 278 -9.35 -3.05 -19.96
C LEU A 278 -10.08 -4.32 -19.49
N LYS A 279 -10.98 -4.87 -20.32
CA LYS A 279 -11.73 -6.09 -20.01
C LYS A 279 -10.80 -7.29 -19.77
N GLU A 280 -9.81 -7.51 -20.63
CA GLU A 280 -8.85 -8.62 -20.46
C GLU A 280 -8.02 -8.46 -19.17
N LEU A 281 -7.66 -7.24 -18.81
CA LEU A 281 -6.95 -6.97 -17.56
C LEU A 281 -7.83 -7.13 -16.32
N ILE A 282 -9.13 -6.81 -16.40
CA ILE A 282 -10.11 -7.10 -15.36
C ILE A 282 -10.21 -8.62 -15.15
N GLU A 283 -10.31 -9.39 -16.22
CA GLU A 283 -10.35 -10.87 -16.16
C GLU A 283 -9.07 -11.44 -15.54
N LEU A 284 -7.90 -10.91 -15.94
CA LEU A 284 -6.61 -11.31 -15.37
C LEU A 284 -6.50 -11.00 -13.88
N LEU A 285 -6.76 -9.76 -13.45
CA LEU A 285 -6.65 -9.39 -12.03
C LEU A 285 -7.71 -10.08 -11.17
N GLY A 286 -8.92 -10.28 -11.70
CA GLY A 286 -9.96 -11.08 -11.04
C GLY A 286 -9.53 -12.53 -10.84
N TRP A 287 -8.91 -13.15 -11.85
CA TRP A 287 -8.33 -14.48 -11.71
C TRP A 287 -7.21 -14.51 -10.68
N ILE A 288 -6.25 -13.58 -10.71
CA ILE A 288 -5.16 -13.47 -9.73
C ILE A 288 -5.73 -13.37 -8.31
N GLN A 289 -6.71 -12.48 -8.11
CA GLN A 289 -7.36 -12.28 -6.82
C GLN A 289 -8.05 -13.56 -6.33
N SER A 290 -8.74 -14.29 -7.23
CA SER A 290 -9.35 -15.57 -6.86
C SER A 290 -8.31 -16.60 -6.44
N VAL A 291 -7.21 -16.74 -7.19
CA VAL A 291 -6.15 -17.71 -6.87
C VAL A 291 -5.57 -17.47 -5.48
N VAL A 292 -5.16 -16.23 -5.18
CA VAL A 292 -4.54 -15.93 -3.86
C VAL A 292 -5.54 -16.05 -2.72
N ARG A 293 -6.80 -15.66 -2.95
CA ARG A 293 -7.88 -15.80 -1.97
C ARG A 293 -8.18 -17.27 -1.71
N ASP A 294 -8.36 -18.08 -2.75
CA ASP A 294 -8.65 -19.51 -2.61
C ASP A 294 -7.52 -20.25 -1.89
N ARG A 295 -6.25 -19.87 -2.16
CA ARG A 295 -5.12 -20.41 -1.39
C ARG A 295 -5.16 -19.99 0.08
N SER A 296 -5.43 -18.72 0.37
CA SER A 296 -5.60 -18.24 1.76
C SER A 296 -6.72 -18.97 2.49
N ARG A 297 -7.84 -19.27 1.81
CA ARG A 297 -8.96 -20.05 2.35
C ARG A 297 -8.59 -21.51 2.59
N TRP A 298 -7.81 -22.09 1.68
CA TRP A 298 -7.31 -23.46 1.83
C TRP A 298 -6.44 -23.59 3.09
N ILE A 299 -5.53 -22.64 3.34
CA ILE A 299 -4.72 -22.61 4.56
C ILE A 299 -5.62 -22.44 5.80
N ALA A 300 -6.61 -21.55 5.74
CA ALA A 300 -7.52 -21.33 6.87
C ALA A 300 -8.29 -22.58 7.30
N ARG A 301 -8.59 -23.48 6.36
CA ARG A 301 -9.31 -24.74 6.62
C ARG A 301 -8.42 -25.83 7.23
N SER A 302 -7.12 -25.78 7.02
CA SER A 302 -6.16 -26.77 7.54
C SER A 302 -5.43 -26.29 8.80
N ALA A 303 -5.40 -24.98 9.03
CA ALA A 303 -4.95 -24.33 10.25
C ALA A 303 -6.14 -23.61 10.90
N ASP A 304 -6.06 -22.30 11.08
CA ASP A 304 -7.13 -21.45 11.61
C ASP A 304 -7.42 -20.27 10.69
N TYR A 305 -8.64 -19.75 10.75
CA TYR A 305 -8.99 -18.45 10.19
C TYR A 305 -8.18 -17.33 10.84
N VAL A 306 -8.09 -16.18 10.16
CA VAL A 306 -7.49 -14.98 10.73
C VAL A 306 -8.23 -14.61 12.03
N PRO A 307 -7.53 -14.37 13.16
CA PRO A 307 -8.18 -14.14 14.45
C PRO A 307 -9.16 -12.97 14.45
N ALA A 308 -8.92 -11.94 13.63
CA ALA A 308 -9.85 -10.82 13.47
C ALA A 308 -11.28 -11.26 13.11
N ILE A 309 -11.46 -12.32 12.29
CA ILE A 309 -12.78 -12.86 11.98
C ILE A 309 -13.42 -13.46 13.24
N ILE A 310 -12.64 -14.16 14.06
CA ILE A 310 -13.16 -14.79 15.27
C ILE A 310 -13.55 -13.74 16.31
N GLU A 311 -12.78 -12.66 16.42
CA GLU A 311 -13.07 -11.52 17.30
C GLU A 311 -14.27 -10.67 16.85
N SER A 312 -14.59 -10.68 15.55
CA SER A 312 -15.74 -9.99 14.96
C SER A 312 -17.07 -10.73 15.10
N ASP A 313 -17.13 -11.89 15.78
CA ASP A 313 -18.38 -12.65 15.97
C ASP A 313 -19.46 -11.79 16.69
N PRO A 314 -20.55 -11.43 15.99
CA PRO A 314 -21.58 -10.56 16.56
C PRO A 314 -22.34 -11.23 17.71
N SER A 315 -22.40 -12.57 17.76
CA SER A 315 -23.13 -13.30 18.79
C SER A 315 -22.57 -13.09 20.20
N ARG A 316 -21.27 -12.76 20.33
CA ARG A 316 -20.60 -12.48 21.62
C ARG A 316 -21.21 -11.31 22.37
N LYS A 317 -21.86 -10.38 21.66
CA LYS A 317 -22.44 -9.14 22.23
C LYS A 317 -23.96 -9.19 22.35
N MET A 318 -24.59 -10.31 22.00
CA MET A 318 -26.06 -10.41 21.90
C MET A 318 -26.72 -10.99 23.14
N LEU A 319 -27.81 -10.34 23.54
CA LEU A 319 -28.80 -10.84 24.50
C LEU A 319 -30.19 -10.70 23.85
N PRO A 320 -31.13 -11.65 24.01
CA PRO A 320 -31.08 -12.87 24.84
C PRO A 320 -30.45 -14.10 24.16
N ALA A 321 -30.19 -15.16 24.94
CA ALA A 321 -29.44 -16.37 24.54
C ALA A 321 -29.91 -17.06 23.24
N LYS A 322 -31.22 -17.11 22.99
CA LYS A 322 -31.76 -17.73 21.76
C LYS A 322 -31.38 -16.96 20.48
N ALA A 323 -31.30 -15.64 20.56
CA ALA A 323 -30.82 -14.82 19.44
C ALA A 323 -29.31 -15.03 19.24
N ALA A 324 -28.54 -15.13 20.33
CA ALA A 324 -27.11 -15.43 20.27
C ALA A 324 -26.81 -16.79 19.61
N GLU A 325 -27.59 -17.83 19.88
CA GLU A 325 -27.42 -19.16 19.25
C GLU A 325 -27.68 -19.14 17.73
N ASP A 326 -28.77 -18.48 17.30
CA ASP A 326 -29.08 -18.37 15.86
C ASP A 326 -27.99 -17.58 15.14
N TRP A 327 -27.55 -16.46 15.71
CA TRP A 327 -26.46 -15.65 15.17
C TRP A 327 -25.14 -16.40 15.16
N CYS A 328 -24.80 -17.16 16.20
CA CYS A 328 -23.59 -17.97 16.23
C CYS A 328 -23.58 -19.02 15.11
N ARG A 329 -24.73 -19.65 14.83
CA ARG A 329 -24.86 -20.58 13.68
C ARG A 329 -24.71 -19.86 12.34
N ARG A 330 -25.36 -18.71 12.15
CA ARG A 330 -25.24 -17.91 10.92
C ARG A 330 -23.80 -17.43 10.71
N TRP A 331 -23.15 -16.99 11.78
CA TRP A 331 -21.74 -16.57 11.76
C TRP A 331 -20.83 -17.70 11.34
N ARG A 332 -20.95 -18.89 11.96
CA ARG A 332 -20.18 -20.08 11.57
C ARG A 332 -20.35 -20.43 10.08
N ASN A 333 -21.58 -20.42 9.57
CA ASN A 333 -21.84 -20.65 8.15
C ASN A 333 -21.19 -19.57 7.26
N ALA A 334 -21.18 -18.31 7.70
CA ALA A 334 -20.53 -17.22 6.99
C ALA A 334 -19.00 -17.38 6.98
N VAL A 335 -18.41 -17.76 8.11
CA VAL A 335 -16.97 -18.07 8.24
C VAL A 335 -16.56 -19.24 7.36
N GLU A 336 -17.32 -20.33 7.29
CA GLU A 336 -17.02 -21.44 6.36
C GLU A 336 -17.04 -20.99 4.89
N ARG A 337 -17.93 -20.04 4.55
CA ARG A 337 -18.14 -19.52 3.19
C ARG A 337 -17.24 -18.36 2.80
N CYS A 338 -16.65 -17.63 3.74
CA CYS A 338 -15.90 -16.40 3.45
C CYS A 338 -14.63 -16.23 4.29
N GLY A 339 -14.37 -17.14 5.23
CA GLY A 339 -13.22 -17.11 6.12
C GLY A 339 -11.92 -17.34 5.37
N VAL A 340 -10.90 -16.57 5.74
CA VAL A 340 -9.57 -16.52 5.12
C VAL A 340 -8.49 -16.57 6.21
N ARG A 341 -7.25 -16.91 5.83
CA ARG A 341 -6.09 -16.93 6.74
C ARG A 341 -5.44 -15.54 6.89
N HIS A 342 -5.58 -14.70 5.87
CA HIS A 342 -4.94 -13.38 5.77
C HIS A 342 -6.01 -12.31 5.59
N ARG A 343 -5.90 -11.19 6.32
CA ARG A 343 -6.84 -10.07 6.21
C ARG A 343 -6.79 -9.38 4.84
N ASN A 344 -5.59 -9.20 4.31
CA ASN A 344 -5.32 -8.57 3.02
C ASN A 344 -4.46 -9.53 2.20
N LEU A 345 -4.54 -9.41 0.87
CA LEU A 345 -3.79 -10.26 -0.05
C LEU A 345 -3.18 -9.48 -1.21
N LEU A 346 -3.96 -8.63 -1.89
CA LEU A 346 -3.51 -7.99 -3.13
C LEU A 346 -3.08 -6.54 -2.91
N ALA A 347 -1.87 -6.20 -3.37
CA ALA A 347 -1.41 -4.82 -3.43
C ALA A 347 -1.28 -4.37 -4.89
N LEU A 348 -1.75 -3.16 -5.19
CA LEU A 348 -1.57 -2.52 -6.49
C LEU A 348 -1.11 -1.09 -6.30
N SER A 349 -0.34 -0.58 -7.26
CA SER A 349 -0.02 0.85 -7.36
C SER A 349 -0.72 1.43 -8.58
N PRO A 350 -1.21 2.69 -8.54
CA PRO A 350 -1.60 3.41 -9.75
C PRO A 350 -0.48 3.39 -10.80
N TRP A 351 0.78 3.38 -10.35
CA TRP A 351 1.95 3.31 -11.22
C TRP A 351 2.19 1.94 -11.86
N SER A 352 1.61 0.85 -11.32
CA SER A 352 1.74 -0.49 -11.88
C SER A 352 1.09 -0.63 -13.27
N PHE A 353 0.14 0.26 -13.59
CA PHE A 353 -0.54 0.29 -14.88
C PHE A 353 0.23 1.04 -15.97
N PHE A 354 1.35 1.65 -15.63
CA PHE A 354 2.19 2.38 -16.57
C PHE A 354 3.44 1.54 -16.91
N PRO A 355 3.92 1.58 -18.16
CA PRO A 355 5.21 1.02 -18.53
C PRO A 355 6.34 1.55 -17.64
N SER A 356 7.21 0.66 -17.17
CA SER A 356 8.22 1.00 -16.17
C SER A 356 9.46 1.70 -16.75
N ARG A 357 9.75 1.49 -18.03
CA ARG A 357 10.99 1.97 -18.70
C ARG A 357 10.75 2.97 -19.83
N GLU A 358 9.53 3.07 -20.30
CA GLU A 358 9.16 3.90 -21.44
C GLU A 358 8.27 5.05 -20.99
N SER A 359 8.23 6.10 -21.82
CA SER A 359 7.30 7.20 -21.56
C SER A 359 5.89 6.72 -21.85
N ALA A 360 5.09 6.59 -20.80
CA ALA A 360 3.70 6.20 -20.94
C ALA A 360 2.86 7.38 -21.46
N GLY A 361 2.06 7.13 -22.50
CA GLY A 361 1.06 8.07 -22.97
C GLY A 361 -0.07 8.27 -21.95
N GLU A 362 -0.88 9.29 -22.14
CA GLU A 362 -2.01 9.61 -21.24
C GLU A 362 -3.07 8.50 -21.20
N GLY A 363 -3.19 7.69 -22.27
CA GLY A 363 -4.18 6.62 -22.37
C GLY A 363 -4.08 5.54 -21.28
N TYR A 364 -2.92 5.41 -20.61
CA TYR A 364 -2.76 4.49 -19.47
C TYR A 364 -3.57 4.93 -18.24
N LEU A 365 -4.04 6.17 -18.18
CA LEU A 365 -5.01 6.61 -17.16
C LEU A 365 -6.33 5.83 -17.22
N ASP A 366 -6.69 5.30 -18.39
CA ASP A 366 -7.93 4.54 -18.59
C ASP A 366 -7.86 3.13 -17.97
N LEU A 367 -6.67 2.72 -17.50
CA LEU A 367 -6.46 1.48 -16.76
C LEU A 367 -6.60 1.64 -15.23
N LEU A 368 -6.73 2.87 -14.71
CA LEU A 368 -6.90 3.11 -13.28
C LEU A 368 -8.10 2.37 -12.63
N PRO A 369 -9.23 2.08 -13.32
CA PRO A 369 -10.32 1.29 -12.74
C PRO A 369 -9.87 -0.05 -12.16
N LEU A 370 -8.78 -0.63 -12.66
CA LEU A 370 -8.17 -1.86 -12.14
C LEU A 370 -7.70 -1.75 -10.67
N LEU A 371 -7.60 -0.54 -10.10
CA LEU A 371 -7.35 -0.35 -8.66
C LEU A 371 -8.45 -0.94 -7.78
N GLU A 372 -9.64 -1.21 -8.32
CA GLU A 372 -10.72 -1.85 -7.55
C GLU A 372 -10.33 -3.23 -6.98
N PHE A 373 -9.35 -3.92 -7.59
CA PHE A 373 -8.85 -5.20 -7.10
C PHE A 373 -7.91 -5.08 -5.89
N ALA A 374 -7.39 -3.88 -5.59
CA ALA A 374 -6.37 -3.67 -4.56
C ALA A 374 -6.96 -3.74 -3.14
N ASP A 375 -6.46 -4.63 -2.30
CA ASP A 375 -6.77 -4.61 -0.86
C ASP A 375 -6.03 -3.45 -0.15
N VAL A 376 -4.83 -3.15 -0.65
CA VAL A 376 -3.96 -2.05 -0.20
C VAL A 376 -3.28 -1.38 -1.40
N CYS A 377 -3.05 -0.07 -1.32
CA CYS A 377 -2.46 0.70 -2.41
C CYS A 377 -1.01 1.13 -2.13
N GLY A 378 -0.15 0.95 -3.14
CA GLY A 378 1.23 1.42 -3.17
C GLY A 378 1.39 2.76 -3.87
N PHE A 379 2.15 3.67 -3.26
CA PHE A 379 2.51 4.99 -3.78
C PHE A 379 4.03 5.15 -3.87
N GLY A 380 4.65 4.20 -4.57
CA GLY A 380 6.08 4.25 -4.90
C GLY A 380 6.43 5.39 -5.86
N SER A 381 7.68 5.39 -6.33
CA SER A 381 8.13 6.39 -7.30
C SER A 381 7.37 6.26 -8.63
N PRO A 382 6.96 7.38 -9.24
CA PRO A 382 6.33 7.35 -10.55
C PRO A 382 7.30 6.84 -11.63
N PRO A 383 6.79 6.22 -12.71
CA PRO A 383 7.59 5.90 -13.88
C PRO A 383 8.02 7.19 -14.62
N PRO A 384 8.80 7.09 -15.70
CA PRO A 384 9.13 8.26 -16.52
C PRO A 384 7.88 8.92 -17.14
N LEU A 385 7.38 10.00 -16.53
CA LEU A 385 6.23 10.78 -17.02
C LEU A 385 6.67 11.86 -18.03
N ARG A 386 7.32 11.48 -19.14
CA ARG A 386 7.68 12.46 -20.17
C ARG A 386 6.40 12.94 -20.86
N ASN A 387 6.33 14.23 -21.21
CA ASN A 387 5.17 14.91 -21.81
C ASN A 387 3.95 15.13 -20.90
N TRP A 388 4.00 14.73 -19.63
CA TRP A 388 2.96 15.05 -18.67
C TRP A 388 3.14 16.47 -18.12
N GLY A 389 2.03 17.06 -17.66
CA GLY A 389 2.00 18.30 -16.88
C GLY A 389 1.46 18.08 -15.46
N ALA A 390 1.51 19.14 -14.64
CA ALA A 390 0.98 19.10 -13.27
C ALA A 390 -0.52 18.74 -13.24
N ASP A 391 -1.29 19.17 -14.23
CA ASP A 391 -2.72 18.86 -14.32
C ASP A 391 -3.00 17.37 -14.50
N ARG A 392 -2.23 16.68 -15.36
CA ARG A 392 -2.36 15.23 -15.57
C ARG A 392 -1.91 14.44 -14.36
N PHE A 393 -0.83 14.90 -13.73
CA PHE A 393 -0.36 14.31 -12.49
C PHE A 393 -1.41 14.42 -11.37
N ARG A 394 -2.06 15.58 -11.24
CA ARG A 394 -3.21 15.77 -10.35
C ARG A 394 -4.36 14.84 -10.71
N GLU A 395 -4.76 14.82 -11.98
CA GLU A 395 -5.87 14.00 -12.48
C GLU A 395 -5.69 12.52 -12.14
N LEU A 396 -4.46 11.98 -12.27
CA LEU A 396 -4.14 10.62 -11.85
C LEU A 396 -4.48 10.36 -10.38
N HIS A 397 -4.05 11.24 -9.48
CA HIS A 397 -4.27 11.05 -8.04
C HIS A 397 -5.76 11.22 -7.68
N GLN A 398 -6.46 12.16 -8.32
CA GLN A 398 -7.90 12.34 -8.11
C GLN A 398 -8.70 11.14 -8.60
N ARG A 399 -8.40 10.61 -9.80
CA ARG A 399 -9.06 9.42 -10.35
C ARG A 399 -8.76 8.20 -9.48
N ALA A 400 -7.51 7.98 -9.10
CA ALA A 400 -7.12 6.88 -8.23
C ALA A 400 -7.85 6.95 -6.88
N TRP A 401 -7.86 8.11 -6.24
CA TRP A 401 -8.59 8.32 -4.99
C TRP A 401 -10.09 8.06 -5.13
N ALA A 402 -10.75 8.58 -6.18
CA ALA A 402 -12.19 8.39 -6.39
C ALA A 402 -12.57 6.90 -6.53
N ILE A 403 -11.72 6.11 -7.19
CA ILE A 403 -11.92 4.65 -7.32
C ILE A 403 -11.79 3.96 -5.95
N LEU A 404 -10.79 4.34 -5.16
CA LEU A 404 -10.56 3.77 -3.84
C LEU A 404 -11.62 4.19 -2.81
N GLU A 405 -12.10 5.43 -2.86
CA GLU A 405 -13.19 5.93 -2.03
C GLU A 405 -14.50 5.19 -2.37
N LYS A 406 -14.82 5.04 -3.66
CA LYS A 406 -16.00 4.29 -4.11
C LYS A 406 -15.99 2.85 -3.58
N LYS A 407 -14.86 2.16 -3.68
CA LYS A 407 -14.70 0.79 -3.16
C LYS A 407 -14.97 0.74 -1.66
N SER A 408 -14.44 1.70 -0.91
CA SER A 408 -14.62 1.79 0.54
C SER A 408 -16.08 2.04 0.93
N ALA A 409 -16.77 2.94 0.21
CA ALA A 409 -18.19 3.21 0.41
C ALA A 409 -19.07 1.98 0.16
N GLN A 410 -18.77 1.20 -0.89
CA GLN A 410 -19.47 -0.06 -1.18
C GLN A 410 -19.28 -1.10 -0.07
N GLY A 411 -18.11 -1.15 0.57
CA GLY A 411 -17.85 -1.98 1.74
C GLY A 411 -18.71 -1.58 2.95
N LEU A 412 -18.82 -0.28 3.24
CA LEU A 412 -19.62 0.23 4.36
C LEU A 412 -21.13 -0.05 4.22
N PHE A 413 -21.66 -0.03 2.99
CA PHE A 413 -23.06 -0.43 2.76
C PHE A 413 -23.29 -1.92 3.01
N ALA A 414 -22.30 -2.77 2.76
CA ALA A 414 -22.37 -4.20 3.08
C ALA A 414 -22.23 -4.48 4.59
N GLU A 415 -21.62 -3.57 5.37
CA GLU A 415 -21.52 -3.66 6.83
C GLU A 415 -22.82 -3.22 7.56
N GLN A 416 -23.70 -2.47 6.90
CA GLN A 416 -24.96 -1.95 7.46
C GLN A 416 -26.20 -2.80 7.17
N VAL A 417 -26.07 -3.85 6.35
CA VAL A 417 -27.14 -4.80 5.97
C VAL A 417 -26.86 -6.15 6.60
#